data_AF-A0A914Q7U3-F1
#
_entry.id   AF-A0A914Q7U3-F1
#
_cell.length_a   1.000
_cell.length_b   1.000
_cell.length_c   1.000
_cell.angle_alpha   90.00
_cell.angle_beta   90.00
_cell.angle_gamma   90.00
#
_symmetry.space_group_name_H-M   'P 1'
#
loop_
_entity.id
_entity.type
_entity.pdbx_description
1 polymer ?
#
loop_
_entity_poly.entity_id
_entity_poly.type
_entity_poly.pdbx_seq_one_letter_code
_entity_poly.pdbx_strand_id
1 'polypeptide(L)'
;MAENEFQQVSDEDPKEIYHFIGKQFSDANAPEIDDQTKITYLKQAQDRIFAAEDVGTVLDSFIDNFLSFFNKEENSVKIRIFTIKFIEKAYLFDPSIVKKIAAQLHHSLSNLSDSSEIHKKIIIVVTQLYPFILQWVVSRKNDIEAESAWESFSVLKGRIMQMVDSKNEG
;
A
#
# COMPACT_ATOMS: atom_id res chain seq x y z
N MET A 1 -4.02 41.99 21.84
CA MET A 1 -2.82 41.64 21.06
C MET A 1 -2.51 40.20 21.39
N ALA A 2 -2.60 39.34 20.38
CA ALA A 2 -2.37 37.89 20.35
C ALA A 2 -3.30 36.99 21.19
N GLU A 3 -4.36 36.53 20.52
CA GLU A 3 -5.12 35.32 20.83
C GLU A 3 -4.18 34.10 20.79
N ASN A 4 -4.10 33.36 21.90
CA ASN A 4 -3.63 31.98 21.88
C ASN A 4 -4.79 31.12 21.38
N GLU A 5 -4.90 30.97 20.06
CA GLU A 5 -5.60 29.84 19.46
C GLU A 5 -4.77 28.59 19.73
N PHE A 6 -4.95 28.01 20.92
CA PHE A 6 -4.67 26.60 21.12
C PHE A 6 -5.56 25.85 20.13
N GLN A 7 -4.96 25.41 19.02
CA GLN A 7 -5.54 24.39 18.16
C GLN A 7 -6.02 23.26 19.06
N GLN A 8 -7.34 23.07 19.11
CA GLN A 8 -7.95 21.87 19.65
C GLN A 8 -7.38 20.71 18.84
N VAL A 9 -6.38 20.02 19.41
CA VAL A 9 -6.03 18.68 19.00
C VAL A 9 -7.27 17.85 19.31
N SER A 10 -8.03 17.46 18.29
CA SER A 10 -9.18 16.59 18.48
C SER A 10 -8.66 15.24 18.96
N ASP A 11 -8.83 14.99 20.25
CA ASP A 11 -8.58 13.72 20.94
C ASP A 11 -9.63 12.70 20.45
N GLU A 12 -9.56 12.33 19.16
CA GLU A 12 -10.47 11.34 18.58
C GLU A 12 -10.13 9.97 19.17
N ASP A 13 -11.12 9.33 19.80
CA ASP A 13 -10.95 8.01 20.42
C ASP A 13 -10.39 7.04 19.36
N PRO A 14 -9.24 6.39 19.60
CA PRO A 14 -8.69 5.38 18.70
C PRO A 14 -9.73 4.32 18.28
N LYS A 15 -10.67 3.96 19.17
CA LYS A 15 -11.74 3.01 18.81
C LYS A 15 -12.64 3.52 17.69
N GLU A 16 -12.95 4.82 17.67
CA GLU A 16 -13.76 5.42 16.62
C GLU A 16 -13.02 5.43 15.28
N ILE A 17 -11.71 5.71 15.29
CA ILE A 17 -10.86 5.63 14.10
C ILE A 17 -10.90 4.22 13.51
N TYR A 18 -10.64 3.21 14.33
CA TYR A 18 -10.62 1.80 13.90
C TYR A 18 -12.00 1.34 13.45
N HIS A 19 -13.06 1.72 14.17
CA HIS A 19 -14.42 1.38 13.79
C HIS A 19 -14.79 1.99 12.43
N PHE A 20 -14.47 3.27 12.21
CA PHE A 20 -14.71 3.94 10.95
C PHE A 20 -13.99 3.24 9.79
N ILE A 21 -12.68 3.01 9.92
CA ILE A 21 -11.88 2.36 8.86
C ILE A 21 -12.41 0.95 8.58
N GLY A 22 -12.69 0.17 9.63
CA GLY A 22 -13.26 -1.17 9.51
C GLY A 22 -14.61 -1.16 8.78
N LYS A 23 -15.48 -0.18 9.08
CA LYS A 23 -16.74 0.02 8.37
C LYS A 23 -16.53 0.30 6.88
N GLN A 24 -15.58 1.18 6.53
CA GLN A 24 -15.27 1.45 5.12
C GLN A 24 -14.88 0.18 4.35
N PHE A 25 -14.09 -0.71 4.96
CA PHE A 25 -13.75 -1.98 4.33
C PHE A 25 -14.93 -2.95 4.23
N SER A 26 -15.82 -2.96 5.23
CA SER A 26 -17.06 -3.74 5.18
C SER A 26 -17.94 -3.26 4.02
N ASP A 27 -18.17 -1.95 3.94
CA ASP A 27 -18.99 -1.33 2.90
C ASP A 27 -18.36 -1.51 1.51
N ALA A 28 -17.03 -1.45 1.40
CA ALA A 28 -16.30 -1.76 0.16
C ALA A 28 -16.33 -3.24 -0.26
N ASN A 29 -16.69 -4.16 0.64
CA ASN A 29 -16.87 -5.58 0.33
C ASN A 29 -18.35 -5.96 0.14
N ALA A 30 -19.27 -5.01 0.24
CA ALA A 30 -20.68 -5.26 0.01
C ALA A 30 -20.91 -5.84 -1.41
N PRO A 31 -21.84 -6.80 -1.56
CA PRO A 31 -22.17 -7.33 -2.87
C PRO A 31 -22.78 -6.23 -3.75
N GLU A 32 -22.61 -6.35 -5.07
CA GLU A 32 -23.27 -5.51 -6.08
C GLU A 32 -22.96 -4.00 -6.02
N ILE A 33 -21.90 -3.58 -5.34
CA ILE A 33 -21.38 -2.21 -5.45
C ILE A 33 -20.47 -2.08 -6.67
N ASP A 34 -20.55 -0.95 -7.35
CA ASP A 34 -19.67 -0.66 -8.49
C ASP A 34 -18.26 -0.23 -8.04
N ASP A 35 -17.31 -0.29 -8.98
CA ASP A 35 -15.92 0.06 -8.72
C ASP A 35 -15.71 1.48 -8.20
N GLN A 36 -16.50 2.46 -8.66
CA GLN A 36 -16.34 3.86 -8.26
C GLN A 36 -16.77 4.04 -6.80
N THR A 37 -17.88 3.40 -6.41
CA THR A 37 -18.34 3.38 -5.02
C THR A 37 -17.34 2.66 -4.12
N LYS A 38 -16.84 1.49 -4.55
CA LYS A 38 -15.80 0.75 -3.81
C LYS A 38 -14.53 1.57 -3.61
N ILE A 39 -14.02 2.21 -4.66
CA ILE A 39 -12.85 3.11 -4.58
C ILE A 39 -13.12 4.28 -3.64
N THR A 40 -14.35 4.80 -3.57
CA THR A 40 -14.70 5.89 -2.65
C THR A 40 -14.56 5.45 -1.19
N TYR A 41 -15.06 4.27 -0.83
CA TYR A 41 -14.87 3.72 0.52
C TYR A 41 -13.40 3.45 0.84
N LEU A 42 -12.66 2.84 -0.09
CA LEU A 42 -11.21 2.61 0.07
C LEU A 42 -10.44 3.92 0.24
N LYS A 43 -10.85 4.98 -0.47
CA LYS A 43 -10.27 6.32 -0.36
C LYS A 43 -10.55 6.96 1.00
N GLN A 44 -11.76 6.81 1.52
CA GLN A 44 -12.10 7.28 2.88
C GLN A 44 -11.30 6.54 3.95
N ALA A 45 -11.16 5.21 3.82
CA ALA A 45 -10.32 4.40 4.70
C ALA A 45 -8.86 4.88 4.67
N GLN A 46 -8.30 5.02 3.46
CA GLN A 46 -6.95 5.52 3.23
C GLN A 46 -6.73 6.88 3.90
N ASP A 47 -7.61 7.85 3.61
CA ASP A 47 -7.43 9.21 4.07
C ASP A 47 -7.53 9.29 5.60
N ARG A 48 -8.37 8.44 6.21
CA ARG A 48 -8.43 8.30 7.67
C ARG A 48 -7.18 7.66 8.28
N ILE A 49 -6.63 6.60 7.68
CA ILE A 49 -5.37 5.97 8.15
C ILE A 49 -4.24 6.98 8.18
N PHE A 50 -4.07 7.77 7.10
CA PHE A 50 -2.99 8.75 7.00
C PHE A 50 -3.25 10.06 7.78
N ALA A 51 -4.45 10.25 8.33
CA ALA A 51 -4.78 11.36 9.21
C ALA A 51 -4.65 10.99 10.70
N ALA A 52 -4.43 9.71 11.04
CA ALA A 52 -4.29 9.27 12.42
C ALA A 52 -2.98 9.80 13.03
N GLU A 53 -2.98 10.00 14.36
CA GLU A 53 -1.79 10.43 15.10
C GLU A 53 -0.68 9.38 15.04
N ASP A 54 -1.03 8.11 15.26
CA ASP A 54 -0.12 6.96 15.10
C ASP A 54 -0.41 6.23 13.79
N VAL A 55 0.03 6.83 12.68
CA VAL A 55 -0.13 6.23 11.33
C VAL A 55 0.48 4.84 11.27
N GLY A 56 1.62 4.59 11.94
CA GLY A 56 2.30 3.29 11.90
C GLY A 56 1.43 2.17 12.44
N THR A 57 0.93 2.33 13.67
CA THR A 57 0.08 1.32 14.34
C THR A 57 -1.25 1.12 13.62
N VAL A 58 -1.88 2.20 13.13
CA VAL A 58 -3.14 2.10 12.38
C VAL A 58 -2.91 1.44 11.03
N LEU A 59 -1.86 1.81 10.29
CA LEU A 59 -1.51 1.20 9.02
C LEU A 59 -1.26 -0.30 9.17
N ASP A 60 -0.50 -0.71 10.19
CA ASP A 60 -0.21 -2.12 10.45
C ASP A 60 -1.47 -2.96 10.69
N SER A 61 -2.48 -2.34 11.28
CA SER A 61 -3.78 -2.98 11.58
C SER A 61 -4.64 -3.20 10.33
N PHE A 62 -4.42 -2.43 9.25
CA PHE A 62 -5.30 -2.40 8.08
C PHE A 62 -4.61 -2.68 6.75
N ILE A 63 -3.29 -2.87 6.73
CA ILE A 63 -2.53 -3.17 5.51
C ILE A 63 -3.08 -4.41 4.79
N ASP A 64 -3.41 -5.47 5.54
CA ASP A 64 -3.95 -6.71 4.98
C ASP A 64 -5.32 -6.52 4.34
N ASN A 65 -6.15 -5.61 4.87
CA ASN A 65 -7.43 -5.27 4.25
C ASN A 65 -7.20 -4.70 2.85
N PHE A 66 -6.28 -3.74 2.67
CA PHE A 66 -5.93 -3.22 1.36
C PHE A 66 -5.35 -4.30 0.44
N LEU A 67 -4.40 -5.09 0.94
CA LEU A 67 -3.77 -6.17 0.18
C LEU A 67 -4.80 -7.19 -0.31
N SER A 68 -5.86 -7.46 0.47
CA SER A 68 -6.96 -8.32 0.02
C SER A 68 -7.65 -7.78 -1.25
N PHE A 69 -7.78 -6.45 -1.42
CA PHE A 69 -8.35 -5.88 -2.64
C PHE A 69 -7.40 -5.97 -3.83
N PHE A 70 -6.08 -5.98 -3.61
CA PHE A 70 -5.10 -6.18 -4.68
C PHE A 70 -5.05 -7.64 -5.16
N ASN A 71 -5.19 -8.60 -4.24
CA ASN A 71 -5.05 -10.03 -4.55
C ASN A 71 -6.33 -10.70 -5.06
N LYS A 72 -7.51 -10.10 -4.86
CA LYS A 72 -8.77 -10.61 -5.41
C LYS A 72 -8.79 -10.42 -6.93
N GLU A 73 -8.71 -11.52 -7.67
CA GLU A 73 -8.74 -11.53 -9.15
C GLU A 73 -10.06 -10.96 -9.72
N GLU A 74 -11.15 -11.09 -8.97
CA GLU A 74 -12.47 -10.54 -9.33
C GLU A 74 -12.50 -9.00 -9.30
N ASN A 75 -11.58 -8.35 -8.58
CA ASN A 75 -11.51 -6.90 -8.56
C ASN A 75 -10.95 -6.37 -9.88
N SER A 76 -11.54 -5.28 -10.36
CA SER A 76 -11.09 -4.66 -11.60
C SER A 76 -9.66 -4.12 -11.49
N VAL A 77 -9.07 -3.89 -12.67
CA VAL A 77 -7.77 -3.23 -12.82
C VAL A 77 -7.73 -1.89 -12.07
N LYS A 78 -8.83 -1.12 -12.04
CA LYS A 78 -8.89 0.18 -11.36
C LYS A 78 -8.72 0.04 -9.84
N ILE A 79 -9.40 -0.92 -9.23
CA ILE A 79 -9.31 -1.19 -7.79
C ILE A 79 -7.90 -1.67 -7.44
N ARG A 80 -7.35 -2.60 -8.23
CA ARG A 80 -6.00 -3.12 -7.98
C ARG A 80 -4.93 -2.04 -8.15
N ILE A 81 -5.04 -1.17 -9.15
CA ILE A 81 -4.17 0.01 -9.33
C ILE A 81 -4.34 1.01 -8.16
N PHE A 82 -5.56 1.23 -7.68
CA PHE A 82 -5.80 2.06 -6.50
C PHE A 82 -5.03 1.51 -5.29
N THR A 83 -5.14 0.20 -5.03
CA THR A 83 -4.40 -0.43 -3.93
C THR A 83 -2.89 -0.34 -4.12
N ILE A 84 -2.36 -0.47 -5.33
CA ILE A 84 -0.92 -0.26 -5.58
C ILE A 84 -0.48 1.16 -5.22
N LYS A 85 -1.30 2.19 -5.53
CA LYS A 85 -1.03 3.58 -5.13
C LYS A 85 -1.12 3.78 -3.62
N PHE A 86 -2.03 3.07 -2.95
CA PHE A 86 -2.07 3.05 -1.50
C PHE A 86 -0.76 2.47 -0.93
N ILE A 87 -0.29 1.34 -1.46
CA ILE A 87 0.97 0.70 -1.06
C ILE A 87 2.16 1.66 -1.25
N GLU A 88 2.23 2.35 -2.39
CA GLU A 88 3.24 3.39 -2.65
C GLU A 88 3.26 4.44 -1.55
N LYS A 89 2.08 4.94 -1.13
CA LYS A 89 1.97 5.92 -0.05
C LYS A 89 2.31 5.33 1.30
N ALA A 90 1.79 4.16 1.64
CA ALA A 90 2.02 3.47 2.92
C ALA A 90 3.51 3.23 3.16
N TYR A 91 4.23 2.86 2.11
CA TYR A 91 5.65 2.60 2.15
C TYR A 91 6.47 3.85 2.55
N LEU A 92 6.03 5.04 2.18
CA LEU A 92 6.72 6.29 2.55
C LEU A 92 6.59 6.62 4.05
N PHE A 93 5.57 6.08 4.73
CA PHE A 93 5.38 6.25 6.18
C PHE A 93 6.08 5.14 6.96
N ASP A 94 5.99 3.90 6.47
CA ASP A 94 6.65 2.76 7.08
C ASP A 94 7.30 1.86 6.01
N PRO A 95 8.61 1.98 5.80
CA PRO A 95 9.37 1.12 4.88
C PRO A 95 9.35 -0.37 5.24
N SER A 96 9.06 -0.75 6.49
CA SER A 96 9.07 -2.15 6.94
C SER A 96 7.99 -3.00 6.27
N ILE A 97 6.88 -2.36 5.85
CA ILE A 97 5.74 -3.02 5.19
C ILE A 97 6.15 -3.73 3.90
N VAL A 98 7.32 -3.41 3.33
CA VAL A 98 7.86 -4.04 2.12
C VAL A 98 7.84 -5.56 2.20
N LYS A 99 8.04 -6.12 3.39
CA LYS A 99 8.02 -7.57 3.62
C LYS A 99 6.65 -8.18 3.35
N LYS A 100 5.59 -7.48 3.75
CA LYS A 100 4.18 -7.91 3.56
C LYS A 100 3.78 -7.81 2.08
N ILE A 101 4.26 -6.78 1.38
CA ILE A 101 3.83 -6.47 0.00
C ILE A 101 4.69 -7.13 -1.07
N ALA A 102 5.99 -7.36 -0.84
CA ALA A 102 6.93 -7.77 -1.89
C ALA A 102 6.55 -9.11 -2.53
N ALA A 103 6.14 -10.08 -1.71
CA ALA A 103 5.68 -11.38 -2.19
C ALA A 103 4.42 -11.26 -3.07
N GLN A 104 3.50 -10.37 -2.72
CA GLN A 104 2.26 -10.16 -3.46
C GLN A 104 2.51 -9.45 -4.79
N LEU A 105 3.35 -8.41 -4.79
CA LEU A 105 3.77 -7.74 -6.02
C LEU A 105 4.52 -8.70 -6.94
N HIS A 106 5.43 -9.50 -6.38
CA HIS A 106 6.15 -10.54 -7.14
C HIS A 106 5.18 -11.54 -7.76
N HIS A 107 4.20 -12.04 -7.00
CA HIS A 107 3.18 -12.96 -7.49
C HIS A 107 2.39 -12.36 -8.66
N SER A 108 1.93 -11.11 -8.53
CA SER A 108 1.22 -10.41 -9.61
C SER A 108 2.07 -10.23 -10.87
N LEU A 109 3.35 -9.84 -10.73
CA LEU A 109 4.30 -9.79 -11.87
C LEU A 109 4.63 -11.17 -12.46
N SER A 110 4.34 -12.25 -11.74
CA SER A 110 4.51 -13.63 -12.21
C SER A 110 3.26 -14.18 -12.90
N ASN A 111 2.11 -13.60 -12.62
CA ASN A 111 0.84 -14.01 -13.20
C ASN A 111 0.69 -13.41 -14.62
N LEU A 112 0.76 -14.28 -15.64
CA LEU A 112 0.59 -13.87 -17.04
C LEU A 112 -0.86 -13.51 -17.39
N SER A 113 -1.82 -13.90 -16.56
CA SER A 113 -3.24 -13.56 -16.72
C SER A 113 -3.58 -12.18 -16.15
N ASP A 114 -2.67 -11.57 -15.39
CA ASP A 114 -2.86 -10.21 -14.90
C ASP A 114 -2.77 -9.19 -16.04
N SER A 115 -3.52 -8.09 -15.89
CA SER A 115 -3.47 -6.99 -16.85
C SER A 115 -2.07 -6.36 -16.89
N SER A 116 -1.57 -6.11 -18.11
CA SER A 116 -0.30 -5.39 -18.31
C SER A 116 -0.30 -3.99 -17.67
N GLU A 117 -1.46 -3.36 -17.48
CA GLU A 117 -1.58 -2.08 -16.78
C GLU A 117 -1.20 -2.22 -15.30
N ILE A 118 -1.55 -3.34 -14.68
CA ILE A 118 -1.19 -3.65 -13.30
C ILE A 118 0.33 -3.86 -13.23
N HIS A 119 0.90 -4.67 -14.12
CA HIS A 119 2.35 -4.91 -14.18
C HIS A 119 3.12 -3.60 -14.35
N LYS A 120 2.74 -2.76 -15.31
CA LYS A 120 3.36 -1.45 -15.53
C LYS A 120 3.26 -0.56 -14.29
N LYS A 121 2.11 -0.51 -13.62
CA LYS A 121 1.97 0.29 -12.41
C LYS A 121 2.82 -0.25 -11.25
N ILE A 122 2.94 -1.57 -11.09
CA ILE A 122 3.84 -2.18 -10.10
C ILE A 122 5.29 -1.79 -10.40
N ILE A 123 5.75 -1.91 -11.65
CA ILE A 123 7.10 -1.53 -12.05
C ILE A 123 7.37 -0.06 -11.70
N ILE A 124 6.46 0.84 -12.09
CA ILE A 124 6.57 2.28 -11.78
C ILE A 124 6.72 2.52 -10.27
N VAL A 125 5.84 1.92 -9.45
CA VAL A 125 5.89 2.09 -7.99
C VAL A 125 7.19 1.55 -7.42
N VAL A 126 7.60 0.33 -7.77
CA VAL A 126 8.83 -0.27 -7.26
C VAL A 126 10.05 0.57 -7.64
N THR A 127 10.10 1.11 -8.85
CA THR A 127 11.15 2.03 -9.28
C THR A 127 11.15 3.33 -8.45
N GLN A 128 9.99 3.90 -8.17
CA GLN A 128 9.86 5.10 -7.34
C GLN A 128 10.27 4.86 -5.88
N LEU A 129 10.01 3.66 -5.34
CA LEU A 129 10.35 3.31 -3.96
C LEU A 129 11.82 2.94 -3.76
N TYR A 130 12.53 2.54 -4.83
CA TYR A 130 13.94 2.13 -4.79
C TYR A 130 14.87 3.07 -3.99
N PRO A 131 14.92 4.40 -4.25
CA PRO A 131 15.80 5.29 -3.49
C PRO A 131 15.46 5.34 -1.99
N PHE A 132 14.17 5.27 -1.64
CA PHE A 132 13.71 5.33 -0.26
C PHE A 132 14.07 4.07 0.53
N ILE A 133 13.82 2.88 -0.04
CA ILE A 133 14.22 1.61 0.62
C ILE A 133 15.73 1.55 0.80
N LEU A 134 16.49 1.95 -0.23
CA LEU A 134 17.93 1.90 -0.16
C LEU A 134 18.45 2.84 0.95
N GLN A 135 17.95 4.07 1.00
CA GLN A 135 18.30 5.04 2.05
C GLN A 135 17.94 4.53 3.44
N TRP A 136 16.75 3.96 3.61
CA TRP A 136 16.29 3.43 4.89
C TRP A 136 17.17 2.27 5.37
N VAL A 137 17.47 1.30 4.51
CA VAL A 137 18.31 0.13 4.84
C VAL A 137 19.73 0.56 5.23
N VAL A 138 20.39 1.42 4.43
CA VAL A 138 21.77 1.82 4.74
C VAL A 138 21.89 2.64 6.02
N SER A 139 20.81 3.31 6.44
CA SER A 139 20.78 4.08 7.69
C SER A 139 20.67 3.20 8.94
N ARG A 140 20.27 1.92 8.78
CA ARG A 140 19.98 0.98 9.89
C ARG A 140 20.97 -0.18 9.89
N LYS A 141 22.21 0.11 10.26
CA LYS A 141 23.28 -0.91 10.31
C LYS A 141 22.96 -1.99 11.36
N ASN A 142 23.14 -3.26 11.00
CA ASN A 142 22.88 -4.44 11.83
C ASN A 142 21.40 -4.60 12.26
N ASP A 143 20.48 -3.98 11.53
CA ASP A 143 19.06 -4.18 11.72
C ASP A 143 18.59 -5.36 10.85
N ILE A 144 18.34 -6.50 11.50
CA ILE A 144 17.84 -7.73 10.86
C ILE A 144 16.54 -7.46 10.10
N GLU A 145 15.72 -6.53 10.60
CA GLU A 145 14.48 -6.17 9.96
C GLU A 145 14.76 -5.50 8.61
N ALA A 146 15.71 -4.55 8.60
CA ALA A 146 16.12 -3.85 7.40
C ALA A 146 16.79 -4.77 6.37
N GLU A 147 17.63 -5.70 6.82
CA GLU A 147 18.26 -6.71 5.95
C GLU A 147 17.22 -7.59 5.24
N SER A 148 16.28 -8.17 6.01
CA SER A 148 15.21 -9.01 5.46
C SER A 148 14.27 -8.24 4.52
N ALA A 149 14.02 -6.95 4.81
CA ALA A 149 13.25 -6.07 3.94
C ALA A 149 13.97 -5.84 2.60
N TRP A 150 15.28 -5.60 2.65
CA TRP A 150 16.12 -5.43 1.46
C TRP A 150 16.22 -6.69 0.60
N GLU A 151 16.30 -7.87 1.22
CA GLU A 151 16.27 -9.15 0.51
C GLU A 151 14.96 -9.32 -0.26
N SER A 152 13.82 -9.09 0.41
CA SER A 152 12.49 -9.16 -0.19
C SER A 152 12.35 -8.20 -1.37
N PHE A 153 12.84 -6.97 -1.21
CA PHE A 153 12.83 -5.97 -2.28
C PHE A 153 13.79 -6.33 -3.42
N SER A 154 14.94 -6.95 -3.13
CA SER A 154 15.91 -7.40 -4.13
C SER A 154 15.36 -8.52 -5.02
N VAL A 155 14.59 -9.45 -4.45
CA VAL A 155 13.85 -10.46 -5.22
C VAL A 155 12.86 -9.81 -6.17
N LEU A 156 12.08 -8.84 -5.68
CA LEU A 156 11.11 -8.10 -6.50
C LEU A 156 11.79 -7.34 -7.66
N LYS A 157 12.92 -6.69 -7.40
CA LYS A 157 13.76 -6.06 -8.42
C LYS A 157 14.26 -7.07 -9.46
N GLY A 158 14.72 -8.24 -9.01
CA GLY A 158 15.12 -9.33 -9.90
C GLY A 158 14.00 -9.77 -10.83
N ARG A 159 12.76 -9.85 -10.30
CA ARG A 159 11.58 -10.17 -11.10
C ARG A 159 11.28 -9.11 -12.16
N ILE A 160 11.38 -7.82 -11.82
CA ILE A 160 11.20 -6.74 -12.79
C ILE A 160 12.25 -6.82 -13.90
N MET A 161 13.51 -7.12 -13.58
CA MET A 161 14.55 -7.28 -14.59
C MET A 161 14.27 -8.42 -15.58
N GLN A 162 13.59 -9.49 -15.15
CA GLN A 162 13.16 -10.57 -16.03
C GLN A 162 12.03 -10.16 -17.00
N MET A 163 11.37 -9.02 -16.76
CA MET A 163 10.30 -8.53 -17.63
C MET A 163 10.82 -7.79 -18.87
N VAL A 164 12.14 -7.57 -18.98
CA VAL A 164 12.76 -6.99 -20.20
C VAL A 164 12.51 -7.86 -21.43
N ASP A 165 12.38 -9.18 -21.24
CA ASP A 165 12.05 -10.14 -22.31
C ASP A 165 10.53 -10.30 -22.54
N SER A 166 9.71 -9.43 -21.95
CA SER A 166 8.25 -9.45 -22.13
C SER A 166 7.87 -9.20 -23.59
N LYS A 167 6.82 -9.89 -24.05
CA LYS A 167 6.20 -9.61 -25.35
C LYS A 167 5.36 -8.34 -25.34
N ASN A 168 5.02 -7.82 -24.16
CA ASN A 168 4.37 -6.52 -24.03
C ASN A 168 5.44 -5.43 -24.20
N GLU A 169 5.26 -4.53 -25.18
CA GLU A 169 6.22 -3.48 -25.49
C GLU A 169 6.35 -2.40 -24.41
N GLY A 170 5.31 -2.20 -23.58
CA GLY A 170 5.25 -1.11 -22.60
C GLY A 170 5.57 -1.56 -21.19
#